data_AF-A0A9P1I7P2-F1
#
_entry.id   AF-A0A9P1I7P2-F1
#
_cell.length_a   1.000
_cell.length_b   1.000
_cell.length_c   1.000
_cell.angle_alpha   90.00
_cell.angle_beta   90.00
_cell.angle_gamma   90.00
#
_symmetry.space_group_name_H-M   'P 1'
#
loop_
_entity.id
_entity.type
_entity.pdbx_description
1 polymer ?
#
loop_
_entity_poly.entity_id
_entity_poly.type
_entity_poly.pdbx_seq_one_letter_code
_entity_poly.pdbx_strand_id
1 'polypeptide(L)'
;MSLRYSNICYYIILVTMITQLIFCLFFALQINAGVIPTFSSFNMSQELSKIEKSCLSQEDHDEISGNKYKTGWAQVFNLRTIYLSLEVIVNSEMRKVLGLSQYSGTYQNHKFASDKQLKDASNFEEYFDLQTLGGIGYVAKNEAITDEDLITAIQFLDKKWPAIRIILRNKFEKYIETAKNHKGFQTGKNYEWKQDRKIVNGLIIAHYEMQNGVWDAISEMYYNKKCQQFPRPDSSHSFFKTLKKSVMKD
;
A
#
# COMPACT_ATOMS: atom_id res chain seq x y z
N MET A 1 -41.02 24.84 63.30
CA MET A 1 -40.76 23.45 62.84
C MET A 1 -40.62 23.33 61.30
N SER A 2 -40.60 24.41 60.51
CA SER A 2 -40.56 24.32 59.03
C SER A 2 -39.19 24.54 58.37
N LEU A 3 -38.17 25.06 59.08
CA LEU A 3 -36.84 25.30 58.49
C LEU A 3 -35.94 24.05 58.39
N ARG A 4 -36.25 22.97 59.13
CA ARG A 4 -35.46 21.72 59.06
C ARG A 4 -35.81 20.84 57.86
N TYR A 5 -37.02 20.93 57.32
CA TYR A 5 -37.45 20.14 56.16
C TYR A 5 -36.83 20.62 54.85
N SER A 6 -36.60 21.94 54.71
CA SER A 6 -36.04 22.52 53.49
C SER A 6 -34.59 22.10 53.23
N ASN A 7 -33.75 22.06 54.28
CA ASN A 7 -32.35 21.63 54.16
C ASN A 7 -32.20 20.13 53.87
N ILE A 8 -33.12 19.29 54.37
CA ILE A 8 -33.09 17.85 54.10
C ILE A 8 -33.44 17.56 52.64
N CYS A 9 -34.45 18.24 52.08
CA CYS A 9 -34.79 18.10 50.66
C CYS A 9 -33.66 18.57 49.74
N TYR A 10 -33.00 19.68 50.06
CA TYR A 10 -31.86 20.17 49.29
C TYR A 10 -30.69 19.17 49.31
N TYR A 11 -30.40 18.59 50.48
CA TYR A 11 -29.34 17.60 50.64
C TYR A 11 -29.63 16.31 49.86
N ILE A 12 -30.88 15.82 49.89
CA ILE A 12 -31.29 14.63 49.13
C ILE A 12 -31.15 14.86 47.63
N ILE A 13 -31.63 16.01 47.12
CA ILE A 13 -31.52 16.35 45.69
C ILE A 13 -30.05 16.44 45.26
N LEU A 14 -29.21 17.12 46.06
CA LEU A 14 -27.78 17.27 45.78
C LEU A 14 -27.07 15.90 45.75
N VAL A 15 -27.35 15.02 46.72
CA VAL A 15 -26.78 13.66 46.77
C VAL A 15 -27.24 12.81 45.59
N THR A 16 -28.51 12.92 45.17
CA THR A 16 -29.00 12.19 43.98
C THR A 16 -28.36 12.69 42.68
N MET A 17 -28.14 14.00 42.53
CA MET A 17 -27.46 14.55 41.36
C MET A 17 -25.99 14.13 41.31
N ILE A 18 -25.28 14.15 42.44
CA ILE A 18 -23.87 13.74 42.51
C ILE A 18 -23.71 12.26 42.20
N THR A 19 -24.59 11.40 42.73
CA THR A 19 -24.52 9.96 42.49
C THR A 19 -24.78 9.60 41.02
N GLN A 20 -25.75 10.26 40.36
CA GLN A 20 -25.97 10.10 38.91
C GLN A 20 -24.75 10.56 38.08
N LEU A 21 -24.12 11.66 38.47
CA LEU A 21 -22.96 12.21 37.76
C LEU A 21 -21.72 11.30 37.89
N ILE A 22 -21.49 10.73 39.08
CA ILE A 22 -20.45 9.72 39.30
C ILE A 22 -20.72 8.45 38.47
N PHE A 23 -21.97 7.98 38.45
CA PHE A 23 -22.34 6.81 37.65
C PHE A 23 -22.09 7.05 36.16
N CYS A 24 -22.49 8.21 35.62
CA CYS A 24 -22.22 8.58 34.23
C CYS A 24 -20.71 8.66 33.90
N LEU A 25 -19.89 9.19 34.82
CA LEU A 25 -18.43 9.23 34.64
C LEU A 25 -17.81 7.83 34.65
N PHE A 26 -18.31 6.91 35.48
CA PHE A 26 -17.87 5.52 35.48
C PHE A 26 -18.19 4.81 34.16
N PHE A 27 -19.39 4.98 33.60
CA PHE A 27 -19.72 4.40 32.29
C PHE A 27 -18.92 5.04 31.15
N ALA A 28 -18.69 6.35 31.17
CA ALA A 28 -17.86 7.02 30.17
C ALA A 28 -16.39 6.51 30.18
N LEU A 29 -15.86 6.16 31.37
CA LEU A 29 -14.53 5.57 31.51
C LEU A 29 -14.47 4.10 31.07
N GLN A 30 -15.54 3.32 31.26
CA GLN A 30 -15.60 1.91 30.85
C GLN A 30 -15.77 1.74 29.32
N ILE A 31 -16.33 2.73 28.61
CA ILE A 31 -16.40 2.69 27.13
C ILE A 31 -15.02 2.96 26.50
N ASN A 32 -14.09 3.58 27.25
CA ASN A 32 -12.71 3.85 26.82
C ASN A 32 -11.67 2.88 27.40
N ALA A 33 -12.06 1.95 28.28
CA ALA A 33 -11.28 0.76 28.58
C ALA A 33 -11.42 -0.18 27.37
N GLY A 34 -10.71 0.19 26.30
CA GLY A 34 -10.68 -0.55 25.06
C GLY A 34 -10.50 -2.03 25.38
N VAL A 35 -11.46 -2.84 24.92
CA VAL A 35 -11.18 -4.21 24.52
C VAL A 35 -9.97 -4.11 23.63
N ILE A 36 -8.77 -4.33 24.17
CA ILE A 36 -7.57 -4.50 23.38
C ILE A 36 -7.91 -5.75 22.58
N PRO A 37 -8.19 -5.64 21.26
CA PRO A 37 -8.23 -6.85 20.47
C PRO A 37 -6.83 -7.43 20.68
N THR A 38 -6.74 -8.63 21.21
CA THR A 38 -5.53 -9.43 21.08
C THR A 38 -5.31 -9.55 19.58
N PHE A 39 -4.58 -8.59 19.00
CA PHE A 39 -4.06 -8.66 17.66
C PHE A 39 -3.22 -9.93 17.69
N SER A 40 -3.72 -11.01 17.09
CA SER A 40 -2.84 -12.09 16.68
C SER A 40 -1.67 -11.41 15.97
N SER A 41 -0.46 -11.53 16.51
CA SER A 41 0.72 -10.87 15.95
C SER A 41 0.75 -11.14 14.45
N PHE A 42 0.63 -10.10 13.63
CA PHE A 42 0.54 -10.24 12.18
C PHE A 42 1.76 -11.03 11.68
N ASN A 43 1.54 -12.24 11.19
CA ASN A 43 2.62 -13.12 10.75
C ASN A 43 2.86 -12.95 9.25
N MET A 44 3.79 -12.06 8.92
CA MET A 44 4.18 -11.76 7.55
C MET A 44 4.60 -12.99 6.74
N SER A 45 5.39 -13.89 7.33
CA SER A 45 5.84 -15.11 6.64
C SER A 45 4.67 -16.04 6.31
N GLN A 46 3.69 -16.13 7.20
CA GLN A 46 2.47 -16.90 6.97
C GLN A 46 1.64 -16.30 5.84
N GLU A 47 1.48 -14.97 5.80
CA GLU A 47 0.73 -14.29 4.73
C GLU A 47 1.41 -14.42 3.37
N LEU A 48 2.74 -14.26 3.30
CA LEU A 48 3.50 -14.48 2.07
C LEU A 48 3.36 -15.92 1.57
N SER A 49 3.41 -16.91 2.47
CA SER A 49 3.22 -18.32 2.09
C SER A 49 1.80 -18.62 1.57
N LYS A 50 0.77 -17.89 2.04
CA LYS A 50 -0.58 -18.01 1.49
C LYS A 50 -0.65 -17.50 0.04
N ILE A 51 0.04 -16.40 -0.26
CA ILE A 51 0.13 -15.86 -1.63
C ILE A 51 0.85 -16.87 -2.53
N GLU A 52 2.03 -17.32 -2.12
CA GLU A 52 2.87 -18.30 -2.83
C GLU A 52 2.12 -19.59 -3.20
N LYS A 53 1.31 -20.11 -2.26
CA LYS A 53 0.57 -21.37 -2.43
C LYS A 53 -0.78 -21.21 -3.14
N SER A 54 -1.20 -19.98 -3.42
CA SER A 54 -2.46 -19.74 -4.12
C SER A 54 -2.33 -20.01 -5.63
N CYS A 55 -3.44 -19.99 -6.36
CA CYS A 55 -3.46 -20.02 -7.81
C CYS A 55 -4.41 -18.94 -8.32
N LEU A 56 -4.16 -18.44 -9.53
CA LEU A 56 -5.09 -17.60 -10.28
C LEU A 56 -5.96 -18.48 -11.18
N SER A 57 -7.27 -18.30 -11.13
CA SER A 57 -8.19 -18.89 -12.10
C SER A 57 -8.20 -18.09 -13.41
N GLN A 58 -8.87 -18.61 -14.44
CA GLN A 58 -9.05 -17.86 -15.68
C GLN A 58 -9.85 -16.56 -15.43
N GLU A 59 -10.88 -16.62 -14.58
CA GLU A 59 -11.67 -15.45 -14.19
C GLU A 59 -10.82 -14.43 -13.43
N ASP A 60 -9.88 -14.87 -12.58
CA ASP A 60 -8.93 -13.97 -11.94
C ASP A 60 -8.07 -13.23 -12.99
N HIS A 61 -7.58 -13.94 -14.02
CA HIS A 61 -6.81 -13.32 -15.10
C HIS A 61 -7.63 -12.32 -15.92
N ASP A 62 -8.88 -12.66 -16.19
CA ASP A 62 -9.79 -11.78 -16.92
C ASP A 62 -10.12 -10.54 -16.09
N GLU A 63 -10.34 -10.68 -14.78
CA GLU A 63 -10.54 -9.57 -13.84
C GLU A 63 -9.32 -8.64 -13.81
N ILE A 64 -8.10 -9.16 -13.65
CA ILE A 64 -6.85 -8.36 -13.63
C ILE A 64 -6.68 -7.57 -14.94
N SER A 65 -7.00 -8.18 -16.08
CA SER A 65 -6.86 -7.53 -17.39
C SER A 65 -8.00 -6.59 -17.74
N GLY A 66 -9.01 -6.45 -16.88
CA GLY A 66 -10.24 -5.72 -17.20
C GLY A 66 -11.00 -6.32 -18.39
N ASN A 67 -10.90 -7.64 -18.58
CA ASN A 67 -11.46 -8.38 -19.72
C ASN A 67 -10.96 -7.91 -21.10
N LYS A 68 -9.78 -7.29 -21.17
CA LYS A 68 -9.22 -6.74 -22.41
C LYS A 68 -8.64 -7.80 -23.35
N TYR A 69 -8.23 -8.95 -22.82
CA TYR A 69 -7.53 -9.99 -23.59
C TYR A 69 -8.30 -11.30 -23.59
N LYS A 70 -8.22 -12.04 -24.71
CA LYS A 70 -8.73 -13.42 -24.79
C LYS A 70 -7.84 -14.37 -23.98
N THR A 71 -8.44 -15.47 -23.52
CA THR A 71 -7.83 -16.53 -22.70
C THR A 71 -6.40 -16.90 -23.11
N GLY A 72 -5.50 -17.02 -22.13
CA GLY A 72 -4.05 -17.27 -22.30
C GLY A 72 -3.22 -15.99 -22.48
N TRP A 73 -3.71 -14.97 -23.18
CA TRP A 73 -3.00 -13.70 -23.35
C TRP A 73 -3.04 -12.82 -22.11
N ALA A 74 -4.17 -12.83 -21.40
CA ALA A 74 -4.27 -12.20 -20.09
C ALA A 74 -3.14 -12.71 -19.17
N GLN A 75 -2.79 -14.00 -19.22
CA GLN A 75 -1.70 -14.55 -18.41
C GLN A 75 -0.31 -14.02 -18.81
N VAL A 76 -0.10 -13.60 -20.05
CA VAL A 76 1.20 -13.05 -20.47
C VAL A 76 1.34 -11.61 -19.99
N PHE A 77 0.28 -10.81 -20.17
CA PHE A 77 0.31 -9.38 -19.84
C PHE A 77 0.15 -9.11 -18.34
N ASN A 78 -0.68 -9.90 -17.64
CA ASN A 78 -0.99 -9.65 -16.23
C ASN A 78 0.22 -9.71 -15.32
N LEU A 79 1.24 -10.52 -15.63
CA LEU A 79 2.44 -10.57 -14.79
C LEU A 79 3.13 -9.20 -14.73
N ARG A 80 3.26 -8.52 -15.87
CA ARG A 80 3.85 -7.17 -15.93
C ARG A 80 2.95 -6.14 -15.29
N THR A 81 1.64 -6.23 -15.50
CA THR A 81 0.67 -5.35 -14.86
C THR A 81 0.69 -5.50 -13.34
N ILE A 82 0.70 -6.73 -12.81
CA ILE A 82 0.78 -7.02 -11.37
C ILE A 82 2.06 -6.45 -10.78
N TYR A 83 3.21 -6.70 -11.41
CA TYR A 83 4.49 -6.13 -10.97
C TYR A 83 4.39 -4.61 -10.80
N LEU A 84 3.89 -3.93 -11.84
CA LEU A 84 3.81 -2.49 -11.87
C LEU A 84 2.75 -1.94 -10.90
N SER A 85 1.65 -2.65 -10.71
CA SER A 85 0.64 -2.34 -9.69
C SER A 85 1.20 -2.46 -8.27
N LEU A 86 2.08 -3.42 -8.01
CA LEU A 86 2.78 -3.53 -6.71
C LEU A 86 3.69 -2.33 -6.47
N GLU A 87 4.42 -1.85 -7.48
CA GLU A 87 5.22 -0.61 -7.38
C GLU A 87 4.35 0.59 -6.98
N VAL A 88 3.17 0.71 -7.57
CA VAL A 88 2.20 1.77 -7.21
C VAL A 88 1.68 1.60 -5.79
N ILE A 89 1.38 0.38 -5.35
CA ILE A 89 0.97 0.10 -3.96
C ILE A 89 2.10 0.47 -3.00
N VAL A 90 3.34 0.10 -3.30
CA VAL A 90 4.53 0.45 -2.50
C VAL A 90 4.65 1.97 -2.40
N ASN A 91 4.60 2.69 -3.52
CA ASN A 91 4.64 4.15 -3.53
C ASN A 91 3.55 4.76 -2.64
N SER A 92 2.32 4.26 -2.76
CA SER A 92 1.17 4.70 -1.95
C SER A 92 1.39 4.47 -0.45
N GLU A 93 1.87 3.29 -0.04
CA GLU A 93 2.13 3.01 1.38
C GLU A 93 3.34 3.80 1.92
N MET A 94 4.39 4.00 1.12
CA MET A 94 5.52 4.90 1.47
C MET A 94 5.04 6.33 1.69
N ARG A 95 4.19 6.87 0.80
CA ARG A 95 3.58 8.19 0.96
C ARG A 95 2.79 8.30 2.26
N LYS A 96 2.01 7.28 2.62
CA LYS A 96 1.23 7.25 3.88
C LYS A 96 2.14 7.36 5.10
N VAL A 97 3.18 6.52 5.18
CA VAL A 97 4.05 6.51 6.38
C VAL A 97 4.93 7.75 6.50
N LEU A 98 5.22 8.40 5.36
CA LEU A 98 5.93 9.68 5.31
C LEU A 98 5.02 10.88 5.56
N GLY A 99 3.70 10.69 5.63
CA GLY A 99 2.71 11.77 5.77
C GLY A 99 2.58 12.64 4.52
N LEU A 100 2.93 12.11 3.34
CA LEU A 100 2.76 12.77 2.06
C LEU A 100 1.33 12.64 1.55
N SER A 101 0.96 13.53 0.63
CA SER A 101 -0.31 13.39 -0.08
C SER A 101 -0.34 12.07 -0.88
N GLN A 102 -1.50 11.61 -1.34
CA GLN A 102 -1.54 10.49 -2.30
C GLN A 102 -1.26 11.01 -3.70
N TYR A 103 -0.53 10.23 -4.51
CA TYR A 103 -0.21 10.64 -5.86
C TYR A 103 -1.49 10.69 -6.71
N SER A 104 -1.72 11.80 -7.39
CA SER A 104 -2.95 12.05 -8.17
C SER A 104 -2.70 12.30 -9.66
N GLY A 105 -1.44 12.23 -10.11
CA GLY A 105 -1.10 12.38 -11.52
C GLY A 105 -1.10 11.05 -12.26
N THR A 106 -0.57 11.05 -13.48
CA THR A 106 -0.46 9.83 -14.31
C THR A 106 0.89 9.15 -14.10
N TYR A 107 0.90 7.81 -14.03
CA TYR A 107 2.15 7.07 -13.81
C TYR A 107 2.95 6.94 -15.11
N GLN A 108 2.28 6.89 -16.27
CA GLN A 108 2.91 6.66 -17.58
C GLN A 108 3.88 7.76 -18.06
N ASN A 109 3.74 8.99 -17.56
CA ASN A 109 4.45 10.15 -18.11
C ASN A 109 5.79 10.43 -17.43
N HIS A 110 6.13 9.66 -16.41
CA HIS A 110 7.38 9.85 -15.67
C HIS A 110 8.58 9.30 -16.42
N LYS A 111 9.69 10.03 -16.29
CA LYS A 111 11.00 9.63 -16.78
C LYS A 111 11.93 9.53 -15.58
N PHE A 112 12.99 8.74 -15.70
CA PHE A 112 14.07 8.77 -14.73
C PHE A 112 14.62 10.19 -14.58
N ALA A 113 14.66 10.67 -13.34
CA ALA A 113 15.21 11.98 -13.02
C ALA A 113 16.73 11.97 -13.19
N SER A 114 17.27 13.07 -13.70
CA SER A 114 18.72 13.32 -13.67
C SER A 114 19.18 13.77 -12.27
N ASP A 115 20.47 13.60 -11.98
CA ASP A 115 21.09 14.10 -10.74
C ASP A 115 20.82 15.59 -10.51
N LYS A 116 20.80 16.37 -11.61
CA LYS A 116 20.47 17.79 -11.55
C LYS A 116 19.02 18.00 -11.09
N GLN A 117 18.05 17.29 -11.66
CA GLN A 117 16.65 17.40 -11.25
C GLN A 117 16.46 16.98 -9.79
N LEU A 118 17.11 15.91 -9.35
CA LEU A 118 17.09 15.48 -7.95
C LEU A 118 17.72 16.51 -7.01
N LYS A 119 18.80 17.16 -7.45
CA LYS A 119 19.46 18.24 -6.70
C LYS A 119 18.55 19.47 -6.60
N ASP A 120 17.90 19.83 -7.69
CA ASP A 120 17.12 21.04 -7.89
C ASP A 120 15.64 20.90 -7.46
N ALA A 121 15.23 19.73 -6.96
CA ALA A 121 13.89 19.49 -6.43
C ALA A 121 13.49 20.58 -5.41
N SER A 122 12.33 21.19 -5.63
CA SER A 122 11.87 22.36 -4.87
C SER A 122 11.40 22.01 -3.46
N ASN A 123 10.97 20.77 -3.26
CA ASN A 123 10.46 20.26 -1.98
C ASN A 123 10.64 18.74 -1.87
N PHE A 124 10.31 18.22 -0.69
CA PHE A 124 10.48 16.79 -0.37
C PHE A 124 9.57 15.86 -1.19
N GLU A 125 8.32 16.26 -1.44
CA GLU A 125 7.38 15.46 -2.22
C GLU A 125 7.81 15.37 -3.69
N GLU A 126 8.28 16.46 -4.27
CA GLU A 126 8.87 16.46 -5.61
C GLU A 126 10.12 15.57 -5.69
N TYR A 127 11.01 15.65 -4.70
CA TYR A 127 12.19 14.76 -4.63
C TYR A 127 11.78 13.28 -4.57
N PHE A 128 10.76 12.97 -3.75
CA PHE A 128 10.22 11.61 -3.62
C PHE A 128 9.64 11.11 -4.96
N ASP A 129 8.87 11.93 -5.67
CA ASP A 129 8.28 11.58 -6.95
C ASP A 129 9.33 11.34 -8.03
N LEU A 130 10.33 12.23 -8.12
CA LEU A 130 11.46 12.09 -9.05
C LEU A 130 12.24 10.78 -8.83
N GLN A 131 12.35 10.33 -7.58
CA GLN A 131 13.04 9.09 -7.24
C GLN A 131 12.21 7.84 -7.56
N THR A 132 10.90 7.89 -7.34
CA THR A 132 10.07 6.67 -7.27
C THR A 132 9.22 6.43 -8.52
N LEU A 133 8.86 7.47 -9.27
CA LEU A 133 7.92 7.34 -10.39
C LEU A 133 8.61 7.04 -11.73
N GLY A 134 9.90 7.34 -11.87
CA GLY A 134 10.63 7.19 -13.14
C GLY A 134 10.67 5.74 -13.65
N GLY A 135 10.88 4.77 -12.75
CA GLY A 135 10.84 3.34 -13.09
C GLY A 135 9.45 2.88 -13.51
N ILE A 136 8.42 3.33 -12.77
CA ILE A 136 7.02 3.01 -13.07
C ILE A 136 6.65 3.52 -14.46
N GLY A 137 6.92 4.80 -14.75
CA GLY A 137 6.61 5.41 -16.04
C GLY A 137 7.36 4.78 -17.21
N TYR A 138 8.63 4.41 -17.01
CA TYR A 138 9.41 3.72 -18.04
C TYR A 138 8.79 2.37 -18.42
N VAL A 139 8.46 1.53 -17.43
CA VAL A 139 7.87 0.20 -17.69
C VAL A 139 6.47 0.36 -18.28
N ALA A 140 5.62 1.20 -17.68
CA ALA A 140 4.26 1.45 -18.14
C ALA A 140 4.23 1.81 -19.64
N LYS A 141 5.12 2.72 -20.05
CA LYS A 141 5.20 3.18 -21.43
C LYS A 141 5.69 2.11 -22.40
N ASN A 142 6.72 1.35 -22.02
CA ASN A 142 7.31 0.33 -22.90
C ASN A 142 6.38 -0.89 -23.07
N GLU A 143 5.65 -1.25 -22.03
CA GLU A 143 4.71 -2.37 -22.02
C GLU A 143 3.28 -1.95 -22.41
N ALA A 144 3.06 -0.66 -22.69
CA ALA A 144 1.75 -0.07 -23.00
C ALA A 144 0.65 -0.32 -21.94
N ILE A 145 1.04 -0.32 -20.67
CA ILE A 145 0.15 -0.49 -19.50
C ILE A 145 -0.42 0.88 -19.12
N THR A 146 -1.75 1.02 -19.09
CA THR A 146 -2.44 2.29 -18.75
C THR A 146 -2.65 2.47 -17.25
N ASP A 147 -2.93 3.71 -16.83
CA ASP A 147 -3.28 3.98 -15.43
C ASP A 147 -4.55 3.19 -15.04
N GLU A 148 -5.49 2.99 -15.97
CA GLU A 148 -6.66 2.14 -15.77
C GLU A 148 -6.30 0.66 -15.59
N ASP A 149 -5.31 0.14 -16.34
CA ASP A 149 -4.80 -1.22 -16.12
C ASP A 149 -4.22 -1.36 -14.71
N LEU A 150 -3.43 -0.37 -14.27
CA LEU A 150 -2.86 -0.36 -12.93
C LEU A 150 -3.93 -0.32 -11.86
N ILE A 151 -4.92 0.55 -11.99
CA ILE A 151 -6.04 0.68 -11.04
C ILE A 151 -6.81 -0.64 -10.95
N THR A 152 -7.12 -1.26 -12.09
CA THR A 152 -7.87 -2.52 -12.15
C THR A 152 -7.11 -3.64 -11.42
N ALA A 153 -5.82 -3.79 -11.73
CA ALA A 153 -4.99 -4.79 -11.07
C ALA A 153 -4.78 -4.49 -9.57
N ILE A 154 -4.67 -3.22 -9.15
CA ILE A 154 -4.60 -2.86 -7.72
C ILE A 154 -5.88 -3.27 -6.99
N GLN A 155 -7.06 -3.00 -7.57
CA GLN A 155 -8.34 -3.39 -6.98
C GLN A 155 -8.42 -4.92 -6.81
N PHE A 156 -7.98 -5.66 -7.82
CA PHE A 156 -7.89 -7.12 -7.73
C PHE A 156 -6.95 -7.56 -6.59
N LEU A 157 -5.74 -7.00 -6.52
CA LEU A 157 -4.75 -7.36 -5.49
C LEU A 157 -5.26 -7.03 -4.08
N ASP A 158 -5.91 -5.88 -3.89
CA ASP A 158 -6.48 -5.46 -2.61
C ASP A 158 -7.62 -6.38 -2.16
N LYS A 159 -8.41 -6.90 -3.12
CA LYS A 159 -9.48 -7.89 -2.87
C LYS A 159 -8.92 -9.27 -2.58
N LYS A 160 -7.98 -9.77 -3.39
CA LYS A 160 -7.46 -11.13 -3.32
C LYS A 160 -6.49 -11.32 -2.16
N TRP A 161 -5.60 -10.36 -1.94
CA TRP A 161 -4.53 -10.41 -0.95
C TRP A 161 -4.40 -9.09 -0.18
N PRO A 162 -5.41 -8.71 0.63
CA PRO A 162 -5.39 -7.46 1.40
C PRO A 162 -4.19 -7.35 2.35
N ALA A 163 -3.58 -8.48 2.74
CA ALA A 163 -2.39 -8.54 3.56
C ALA A 163 -1.18 -7.82 2.93
N ILE A 164 -1.10 -7.68 1.60
CA ILE A 164 0.02 -7.01 0.92
C ILE A 164 0.24 -5.60 1.49
N ARG A 165 -0.81 -4.80 1.62
CA ARG A 165 -0.69 -3.43 2.18
C ARG A 165 -0.24 -3.44 3.63
N ILE A 166 -0.68 -4.42 4.42
CA ILE A 166 -0.29 -4.56 5.83
C ILE A 166 1.19 -4.92 5.93
N ILE A 167 1.68 -5.85 5.11
CA ILE A 167 3.10 -6.23 5.03
C ILE A 167 3.96 -5.00 4.72
N LEU A 168 3.62 -4.28 3.66
CA LEU A 168 4.38 -3.12 3.21
C LEU A 168 4.40 -2.01 4.27
N ARG A 169 3.22 -1.64 4.79
CA ARG A 169 3.11 -0.59 5.81
C ARG A 169 3.90 -0.92 7.07
N ASN A 170 3.72 -2.11 7.65
CA ASN A 170 4.41 -2.51 8.87
C ASN A 170 5.94 -2.45 8.72
N LYS A 171 6.45 -2.83 7.55
CA LYS A 171 7.89 -2.76 7.29
C LYS A 171 8.37 -1.31 7.12
N PHE A 172 7.65 -0.47 6.40
CA PHE A 172 8.02 0.94 6.26
C PHE A 172 7.95 1.68 7.60
N GLU A 173 6.94 1.42 8.43
CA GLU A 173 6.83 1.96 9.78
C GLU A 173 8.01 1.53 10.65
N LYS A 174 8.36 0.24 10.65
CA LYS A 174 9.53 -0.27 11.38
C LYS A 174 10.84 0.35 10.89
N TYR A 175 10.99 0.54 9.58
CA TYR A 175 12.16 1.21 9.01
C TYR A 175 12.24 2.65 9.52
N ILE A 176 11.13 3.39 9.44
CA ILE A 176 11.04 4.77 9.93
C ILE A 176 11.37 4.81 11.42
N GLU A 177 10.77 3.96 12.26
CA GLU A 177 11.03 3.87 13.70
C GLU A 177 12.51 3.65 13.99
N THR A 178 13.13 2.69 13.29
CA THR A 178 14.57 2.41 13.41
C THR A 178 15.38 3.64 13.01
N ALA A 179 15.03 4.29 11.90
CA ALA A 179 15.68 5.51 11.45
C ALA A 179 15.50 6.67 12.46
N LYS A 180 14.36 6.75 13.17
CA LYS A 180 14.14 7.77 14.21
C LYS A 180 15.07 7.62 15.40
N ASN A 181 15.33 6.37 15.79
CA ASN A 181 16.16 6.04 16.93
C ASN A 181 17.65 6.31 16.67
N HIS A 182 18.06 6.46 15.41
CA HIS A 182 19.36 6.99 15.03
C HIS A 182 19.28 8.53 15.00
N LYS A 183 19.90 9.20 16.00
CA LYS A 183 19.88 10.67 16.20
C LYS A 183 19.87 11.47 14.87
N GLY A 184 18.81 12.25 14.64
CA GLY A 184 18.73 13.19 13.50
C GLY A 184 17.40 13.22 12.76
N PHE A 185 16.47 12.32 13.07
CA PHE A 185 15.15 12.29 12.46
C PHE A 185 14.18 13.20 13.21
N GLN A 186 13.38 13.97 12.48
CA GLN A 186 12.16 14.55 13.04
C GLN A 186 10.99 14.28 12.02
N THR A 187 9.70 14.33 12.39
CA THR A 187 8.54 14.40 11.44
C THR A 187 7.59 15.58 11.69
N GLY A 188 7.04 16.24 10.65
CA GLY A 188 6.08 17.37 10.80
C GLY A 188 6.17 18.48 9.72
N LYS A 189 5.61 19.67 9.98
CA LYS A 189 5.47 20.77 9.00
C LYS A 189 6.62 21.81 8.96
N ASN A 190 7.56 21.79 9.90
CA ASN A 190 8.70 22.73 9.98
C ASN A 190 10.05 22.01 9.79
N TYR A 191 10.32 21.51 8.58
CA TYR A 191 11.39 20.55 8.28
C TYR A 191 12.47 21.06 7.33
N GLU A 192 13.74 20.76 7.63
CA GLU A 192 14.87 20.88 6.69
C GLU A 192 15.05 19.59 5.88
N TRP A 193 14.29 19.46 4.79
CA TRP A 193 14.16 18.29 3.92
C TRP A 193 15.46 17.68 3.34
N LYS A 194 16.61 18.38 3.42
CA LYS A 194 17.90 17.88 2.90
C LYS A 194 18.48 16.74 3.75
N GLN A 195 18.17 16.68 5.05
CA GLN A 195 18.52 15.52 5.90
C GLN A 195 17.66 14.29 5.57
N ASP A 196 16.46 14.49 5.02
CA ASP A 196 15.51 13.42 4.72
C ASP A 196 15.76 12.66 3.41
N ARG A 197 16.67 13.15 2.55
CA ARG A 197 17.13 12.38 1.37
C ARG A 197 17.70 11.02 1.78
N LYS A 198 18.38 10.94 2.92
CA LYS A 198 18.90 9.66 3.45
C LYS A 198 17.77 8.71 3.85
N ILE A 199 16.66 9.23 4.37
CA ILE A 199 15.50 8.44 4.75
C ILE A 199 14.77 7.95 3.50
N VAL A 200 14.53 8.81 2.52
CA VAL A 200 13.91 8.39 1.24
C VAL A 200 14.77 7.37 0.54
N ASN A 201 16.08 7.61 0.39
CA ASN A 201 16.98 6.65 -0.23
C ASN A 201 17.02 5.33 0.55
N GLY A 202 16.97 5.40 1.88
CA GLY A 202 16.91 4.23 2.73
C GLY A 202 15.57 3.47 2.64
N LEU A 203 14.45 4.19 2.53
CA LEU A 203 13.13 3.61 2.27
C LEU A 203 13.05 3.01 0.87
N ILE A 204 13.73 3.58 -0.12
CA ILE A 204 13.83 3.04 -1.48
C ILE A 204 14.66 1.74 -1.46
N ILE A 205 15.81 1.74 -0.77
CA ILE A 205 16.60 0.51 -0.57
C ILE A 205 15.77 -0.55 0.14
N ALA A 206 15.12 -0.17 1.23
CA ALA A 206 14.25 -1.06 1.97
C ALA A 206 13.10 -1.54 1.06
N HIS A 207 12.53 -0.67 0.23
CA HIS A 207 11.53 -1.03 -0.77
C HIS A 207 12.03 -2.14 -1.70
N TYR A 208 13.26 -2.05 -2.24
CA TYR A 208 13.81 -3.11 -3.08
C TYR A 208 13.82 -4.46 -2.34
N GLU A 209 14.25 -4.48 -1.08
CA GLU A 209 14.24 -5.71 -0.26
C GLU A 209 12.82 -6.21 0.06
N MET A 210 11.87 -5.29 0.22
CA MET A 210 10.48 -5.57 0.64
C MET A 210 9.59 -6.03 -0.49
N GLN A 211 9.68 -5.32 -1.62
CA GLN A 211 8.99 -5.68 -2.84
C GLN A 211 9.48 -7.05 -3.28
N ASN A 212 10.78 -7.37 -3.18
CA ASN A 212 11.28 -8.71 -3.48
C ASN A 212 10.49 -9.76 -2.69
N GLY A 213 10.28 -9.63 -1.37
CA GLY A 213 9.50 -10.65 -0.64
C GLY A 213 8.05 -10.86 -1.13
N VAL A 214 7.32 -9.79 -1.45
CA VAL A 214 5.93 -9.88 -1.97
C VAL A 214 5.92 -10.35 -3.42
N TRP A 215 6.81 -9.79 -4.24
CA TRP A 215 6.98 -10.12 -5.65
C TRP A 215 7.47 -11.55 -5.85
N ASP A 216 8.36 -12.04 -5.00
CA ASP A 216 8.85 -13.42 -5.00
C ASP A 216 7.68 -14.36 -4.72
N ALA A 217 6.88 -14.10 -3.68
CA ALA A 217 5.70 -14.90 -3.39
C ALA A 217 4.70 -14.91 -4.57
N ILE A 218 4.45 -13.76 -5.19
CA ILE A 218 3.59 -13.64 -6.37
C ILE A 218 4.21 -14.35 -7.59
N SER A 219 5.50 -14.22 -7.81
CA SER A 219 6.21 -14.83 -8.95
C SER A 219 6.25 -16.35 -8.83
N GLU A 220 6.53 -16.86 -7.63
CA GLU A 220 6.48 -18.30 -7.34
C GLU A 220 5.08 -18.85 -7.58
N MET A 221 4.05 -18.17 -7.07
CA MET A 221 2.66 -18.50 -7.37
C MET A 221 2.39 -18.50 -8.88
N TYR A 222 2.83 -17.47 -9.60
CA TYR A 222 2.57 -17.32 -11.04
C TYR A 222 3.24 -18.40 -11.89
N TYR A 223 4.46 -18.78 -11.50
CA TYR A 223 5.27 -19.75 -12.23
C TYR A 223 5.09 -21.18 -11.75
N ASN A 224 4.29 -21.40 -10.70
CA ASN A 224 3.94 -22.72 -10.21
C ASN A 224 3.25 -23.54 -11.30
N LYS A 225 3.91 -24.62 -11.74
CA LYS A 225 3.39 -25.52 -12.79
C LYS A 225 2.06 -26.17 -12.42
N LYS A 226 1.74 -26.29 -11.12
CA LYS A 226 0.45 -26.80 -10.64
C LYS A 226 -0.70 -25.81 -10.86
N CYS A 227 -0.40 -24.52 -10.98
CA CYS A 227 -1.38 -23.46 -11.21
C CYS A 227 -1.51 -23.08 -12.69
N GLN A 228 -0.60 -23.54 -13.56
CA GLN A 228 -0.63 -23.20 -14.99
C GLN A 228 -1.77 -23.93 -15.70
N GLN A 229 -2.75 -23.16 -16.17
CA GLN A 229 -3.89 -23.67 -16.94
C GLN A 229 -3.61 -23.78 -18.44
N PHE A 230 -2.61 -23.05 -18.97
CA PHE A 230 -2.24 -23.05 -20.39
C PHE A 230 -0.72 -23.19 -20.60
N PRO A 231 -0.29 -23.84 -21.70
CA PRO A 231 1.11 -23.83 -22.10
C PRO A 231 1.56 -22.40 -22.44
N ARG A 232 2.72 -21.97 -21.94
CA ARG A 232 3.26 -20.63 -22.21
C ARG A 232 3.50 -20.45 -23.72
N PRO A 233 3.08 -19.34 -24.33
CA PRO A 233 3.59 -18.97 -25.64
C PRO A 233 5.09 -18.66 -25.53
N ASP A 234 5.85 -19.09 -26.53
CA ASP A 234 7.31 -19.01 -26.53
C ASP A 234 7.77 -17.55 -26.41
N SER A 235 8.58 -17.25 -25.39
CA SER A 235 8.82 -15.89 -24.86
C SER A 235 9.76 -15.02 -25.71
N SER A 236 9.79 -15.21 -27.02
CA SER A 236 10.70 -14.44 -27.87
C SER A 236 10.29 -12.97 -27.92
N HIS A 237 11.23 -12.07 -27.63
CA HIS A 237 11.04 -10.61 -27.67
C HIS A 237 10.57 -10.10 -29.07
N SER A 238 10.82 -10.88 -30.12
CA SER A 238 10.31 -10.68 -31.49
C SER A 238 8.79 -10.83 -31.61
N PHE A 239 8.16 -11.61 -30.73
CA PHE A 239 6.74 -11.95 -30.79
C PHE A 239 5.86 -10.75 -30.41
N PHE A 240 6.19 -10.06 -29.31
CA PHE A 240 5.47 -8.87 -28.84
C PHE A 240 5.44 -7.72 -29.87
N LYS A 241 6.52 -7.57 -30.67
CA LYS A 241 6.63 -6.53 -31.70
C LYS A 241 5.73 -6.81 -32.92
N THR A 242 5.56 -8.09 -33.27
CA THR A 242 4.73 -8.54 -34.40
C THR A 242 3.24 -8.57 -34.02
N LEU A 243 2.92 -8.92 -32.77
CA LEU A 243 1.54 -9.03 -32.28
C LEU A 243 0.78 -7.71 -32.14
N LYS A 244 1.49 -6.61 -31.88
CA LYS A 244 0.90 -5.27 -31.83
C LYS A 244 0.17 -4.90 -33.14
N LYS A 245 0.55 -5.52 -34.27
CA LYS A 245 -0.11 -5.32 -35.57
C LYS A 245 -1.33 -6.22 -35.81
N SER A 246 -1.48 -7.33 -35.09
CA SER A 246 -2.52 -8.34 -35.37
C SER A 246 -3.65 -8.40 -34.35
N VAL A 247 -3.45 -7.92 -33.11
CA VAL A 247 -4.48 -7.98 -32.05
C VAL A 247 -5.24 -6.66 -31.86
N MET A 248 -4.73 -5.54 -32.40
CA MET A 248 -5.46 -4.25 -32.47
C MET A 248 -6.13 -4.01 -33.84
N LYS A 249 -6.13 -5.01 -34.72
CA LYS A 249 -6.92 -5.02 -35.95
C LYS A 249 -7.94 -6.14 -35.82
N ASP A 250 -9.04 -5.83 -35.13
CA ASP A 250 -10.40 -6.30 -35.37
C ASP A 250 -11.33 -5.64 -34.33
#